data_AF-A0A928H7B4-F1
#
_entry.id   AF-A0A928H7B4-F1
#
_cell.length_a   1.000
_cell.length_b   1.000
_cell.length_c   1.000
_cell.angle_alpha   90.00
_cell.angle_beta   90.00
_cell.angle_gamma   90.00
#
_symmetry.space_group_name_H-M   'P 1'
#
loop_
_entity.id
_entity.type
_entity.pdbx_description
1 polymer ?
#
loop_
_entity_poly.entity_id
_entity_poly.type
_entity_poly.pdbx_seq_one_letter_code
_entity_poly.pdbx_strand_id
1 'polypeptide(L)'
;MKMLSKLIGCIVSFGIAHTVSAVTVDFPTAAGDIAIAGAGGWDTMPTSQDLARFSKYSGGVYTASDDVEFGSIYVSKSATFNLHTSGNKTVKVANFAIAVDNMTAILNGGVWDISGTTSGTGNNVAGAFGSCNRYATKGTLLELANGCVVTNVTYFNVSNGGNGNTLRISDNSQVYTQNAYFENNYVGYETPACNGLLEVTSGGGLTVSERFYVGANSGSSNNTARFENGAKFNLKGVKVGRNGASWNTLEICGSSTGKFVNAAYVGSENGGSHGNKLIVSNANLECSIVYVSPTAESSSNAFYIAGADTSFTATVTNVARYPFVYRGSHNTFEMDGATWNYWNTMQLDDAASSNTIRFVNGARLNVENGIVSGTNHVASCGNRVYVGNGSELNLLFLHISRCDNIVTVSNSTISATRTIDSWSGIRFGAKLANVDESNIGGNGLVIQGNSPSVSAVREVKFENRSFLRFETPEGTYSDGCVPLSARAVSISDDSPLQVECAFGRMSPGKYTLISTTAGITIPEGVLAAANDSLSAQGNTAARLLLADGGKTLLLAVSKGTVVSIR
;
A
#
# COMPACT_ATOMS: atom_id res chain seq x y z
N MET A 1 -10.29 -12.54 -86.00
CA MET A 1 -9.59 -13.82 -85.71
C MET A 1 -8.44 -13.50 -84.77
N LYS A 2 -8.50 -13.88 -83.47
CA LYS A 2 -7.99 -15.16 -82.87
C LYS A 2 -6.49 -15.35 -83.16
N MET A 3 -5.54 -15.56 -82.26
CA MET A 3 -5.41 -15.92 -80.82
C MET A 3 -4.06 -15.33 -80.32
N LEU A 4 -3.83 -14.89 -79.08
CA LEU A 4 -3.71 -15.58 -77.78
C LEU A 4 -2.57 -16.63 -77.65
N SER A 5 -1.52 -16.28 -76.89
CA SER A 5 -0.83 -17.10 -75.86
C SER A 5 0.05 -16.15 -74.99
N LYS A 6 -0.35 -15.85 -73.74
CA LYS A 6 0.10 -16.41 -72.43
C LYS A 6 1.61 -16.25 -72.15
N LEU A 7 2.13 -15.96 -70.96
CA LEU A 7 1.75 -15.42 -69.63
C LEU A 7 3.06 -15.52 -68.79
N ILE A 8 3.09 -14.84 -67.63
CA ILE A 8 4.03 -14.90 -66.48
C ILE A 8 5.09 -13.78 -66.56
N GLY A 9 5.16 -12.78 -65.68
CA GLY A 9 4.55 -12.59 -64.37
C GLY A 9 5.63 -12.06 -63.42
N CYS A 10 5.57 -10.79 -63.03
CA CYS A 10 6.10 -10.35 -61.75
C CYS A 10 5.40 -9.05 -61.34
N ILE A 11 4.51 -9.20 -60.37
CA ILE A 11 3.92 -8.11 -59.59
C ILE A 11 5.04 -7.58 -58.69
N VAL A 12 5.35 -6.30 -58.78
CA VAL A 12 5.96 -5.55 -57.69
C VAL A 12 4.95 -4.47 -57.31
N SER A 13 4.31 -4.69 -56.18
CA SER A 13 3.38 -3.78 -55.53
C SER A 13 4.10 -2.49 -55.13
N PHE A 14 3.60 -1.34 -55.59
CA PHE A 14 3.86 -0.05 -54.97
C PHE A 14 3.19 -0.01 -53.59
N GLY A 15 3.95 -0.28 -52.53
CA GLY A 15 3.57 0.04 -51.17
C GLY A 15 3.87 1.51 -50.86
N ILE A 16 3.05 2.43 -51.37
CA ILE A 16 3.06 3.81 -50.86
C ILE A 16 2.21 3.79 -49.59
N ALA A 17 2.87 3.71 -48.43
CA ALA A 17 2.25 4.06 -47.16
C ALA A 17 1.71 5.47 -47.28
N HIS A 18 0.39 5.61 -47.43
CA HIS A 18 -0.26 6.90 -47.29
C HIS A 18 -0.23 7.21 -45.79
N THR A 19 0.76 7.99 -45.35
CA THR A 19 0.64 8.76 -44.12
C THR A 19 -0.59 9.65 -44.31
N VAL A 20 -1.69 9.28 -43.66
CA VAL A 20 -2.86 10.15 -43.57
C VAL A 20 -2.38 11.38 -42.81
N SER A 21 -2.17 12.48 -43.54
CA SER A 21 -1.87 13.79 -42.99
C SER A 21 -2.94 14.14 -41.96
N ALA A 22 -2.54 14.60 -40.78
CA ALA A 22 -3.47 15.06 -39.75
C ALA A 22 -4.45 16.06 -40.37
N VAL A 23 -5.74 15.73 -40.35
CA VAL A 23 -6.79 16.66 -40.76
C VAL A 23 -6.97 17.66 -39.63
N THR A 24 -6.54 18.90 -39.83
CA THR A 24 -6.88 20.02 -38.94
C THR A 24 -8.30 20.46 -39.21
N VAL A 25 -9.17 20.33 -38.21
CA VAL A 25 -10.51 20.95 -38.24
C VAL A 25 -10.48 22.11 -37.25
N ASP A 26 -10.57 23.33 -37.77
CA ASP A 26 -10.74 24.54 -36.98
C ASP A 26 -12.22 24.75 -36.68
N PHE A 27 -12.59 24.89 -35.40
CA PHE A 27 -13.97 25.21 -35.02
C PHE A 27 -14.22 26.72 -35.19
N PRO A 28 -15.17 27.15 -36.04
CA PRO A 28 -15.43 28.57 -36.26
C PRO A 28 -16.07 29.25 -35.02
N THR A 29 -15.72 30.52 -34.83
CA THR A 29 -15.95 31.41 -33.68
C THR A 29 -17.36 31.95 -33.46
N ALA A 30 -18.40 31.35 -34.02
CA ALA A 30 -19.75 31.86 -33.83
C ALA A 30 -20.43 31.16 -32.65
N ALA A 31 -21.12 31.93 -31.80
CA ALA A 31 -22.07 31.49 -30.80
C ALA A 31 -23.32 30.80 -31.40
N GLY A 32 -23.10 29.82 -32.27
CA GLY A 32 -24.11 29.02 -32.95
C GLY A 32 -23.70 27.57 -32.90
N ASP A 33 -24.62 26.74 -32.40
CA ASP A 33 -24.47 25.31 -32.17
C ASP A 33 -23.80 24.60 -33.36
N ILE A 34 -22.57 24.10 -33.17
CA ILE A 34 -22.00 23.11 -34.09
C ILE A 34 -22.64 21.76 -33.74
N ALA A 35 -23.86 21.55 -34.26
CA ALA A 35 -24.50 20.25 -34.26
C ALA A 35 -23.74 19.32 -35.21
N ILE A 36 -22.84 18.48 -34.68
CA ILE A 36 -22.33 17.32 -35.43
C ILE A 36 -23.42 16.24 -35.41
N ALA A 37 -24.44 16.40 -36.27
CA ALA A 37 -25.56 15.47 -36.39
C ALA A 37 -25.63 14.77 -37.76
N GLY A 38 -25.80 13.45 -37.72
CA GLY A 38 -26.38 12.59 -38.78
C GLY A 38 -25.38 11.64 -39.47
N ALA A 39 -25.68 10.38 -39.78
CA ALA A 39 -26.80 9.49 -39.52
C ALA A 39 -26.37 8.06 -39.96
N GLY A 40 -26.82 7.00 -39.28
CA GLY A 40 -26.83 5.61 -39.79
C GLY A 40 -26.20 4.54 -38.88
N GLY A 41 -27.06 3.78 -38.17
CA GLY A 41 -26.84 2.47 -37.51
C GLY A 41 -25.74 2.43 -36.42
N TRP A 42 -25.92 1.87 -35.23
CA TRP A 42 -26.55 0.59 -34.88
C TRP A 42 -27.29 0.69 -33.53
N ASP A 43 -28.24 -0.21 -33.33
CA ASP A 43 -29.53 0.03 -32.70
C ASP A 43 -29.60 0.49 -31.23
N THR A 44 -30.33 1.60 -31.08
CA THR A 44 -31.09 2.11 -29.92
C THR A 44 -30.33 2.68 -28.72
N MET A 45 -30.07 4.00 -28.79
CA MET A 45 -30.10 4.89 -27.61
C MET A 45 -31.12 6.02 -27.84
N PRO A 46 -31.83 6.51 -26.80
CA PRO A 46 -32.91 7.47 -26.96
C PRO A 46 -32.41 8.85 -27.40
N THR A 47 -33.24 9.47 -28.23
CA THR A 47 -33.08 10.77 -28.87
C THR A 47 -33.50 11.90 -27.93
N SER A 48 -32.56 12.76 -27.52
CA SER A 48 -32.66 14.24 -27.59
C SER A 48 -31.52 14.93 -26.82
N GLN A 49 -30.98 16.00 -27.42
CA GLN A 49 -30.00 17.00 -26.95
C GLN A 49 -28.49 16.74 -27.23
N ASP A 50 -27.97 17.51 -28.18
CA ASP A 50 -26.60 18.05 -28.36
C ASP A 50 -25.39 17.15 -28.07
N LEU A 51 -25.27 16.06 -28.82
CA LEU A 51 -24.11 15.16 -28.81
C LEU A 51 -23.14 15.49 -29.95
N ALA A 52 -21.94 15.96 -29.65
CA ALA A 52 -20.85 16.01 -30.63
C ALA A 52 -20.27 14.59 -30.80
N ARG A 53 -20.53 13.97 -31.96
CA ARG A 53 -20.07 12.61 -32.28
C ARG A 53 -18.93 12.64 -33.30
N PHE A 54 -17.74 12.23 -32.89
CA PHE A 54 -16.58 12.09 -33.78
C PHE A 54 -16.49 10.64 -34.26
N SER A 55 -16.96 10.36 -35.48
CA SER A 55 -17.10 8.99 -36.02
C SER A 55 -16.45 8.76 -37.39
N LYS A 56 -15.85 9.78 -38.03
CA LYS A 56 -15.46 9.71 -39.45
C LYS A 56 -13.98 9.97 -39.76
N TYR A 57 -13.17 10.42 -38.80
CA TYR A 57 -11.78 10.80 -39.07
C TYR A 57 -10.81 10.02 -38.18
N SER A 58 -10.23 8.95 -38.72
CA SER A 58 -9.12 8.27 -38.07
C SER A 58 -7.87 9.16 -38.13
N GLY A 59 -7.31 9.54 -36.97
CA GLY A 59 -6.05 10.28 -36.88
C GLY A 59 -6.12 11.81 -37.08
N GLY A 60 -7.28 12.44 -36.85
CA GLY A 60 -7.43 13.89 -36.93
C GLY A 60 -6.86 14.64 -35.72
N VAL A 61 -6.31 15.84 -35.96
CA VAL A 61 -5.99 16.83 -34.92
C VAL A 61 -7.05 17.91 -34.99
N TYR A 62 -7.89 18.01 -33.98
CA TYR A 62 -8.90 19.05 -33.87
C TYR A 62 -8.26 20.24 -33.16
N THR A 63 -8.48 21.48 -33.63
CA THR A 63 -7.93 22.67 -32.97
C THR A 63 -9.04 23.65 -32.61
N ALA A 64 -9.11 24.04 -31.34
CA ALA A 64 -9.94 25.13 -30.88
C ALA A 64 -9.07 26.39 -30.68
N SER A 65 -9.26 27.39 -31.54
CA SER A 65 -8.62 28.71 -31.41
C SER A 65 -9.33 29.62 -30.40
N ASP A 66 -10.57 29.28 -30.05
CA ASP A 66 -11.47 30.07 -29.20
C ASP A 66 -12.24 29.18 -28.22
N ASP A 67 -13.02 29.80 -27.34
CA ASP A 67 -13.85 29.05 -26.39
C ASP A 67 -14.93 28.28 -27.16
N VAL A 68 -15.11 27.00 -26.84
CA VAL A 68 -16.07 26.11 -27.51
C VAL A 68 -16.93 25.41 -26.47
N GLU A 69 -18.22 25.25 -26.74
CA GLU A 69 -19.15 24.56 -25.87
C GLU A 69 -19.77 23.35 -26.59
N PHE A 70 -19.79 22.21 -25.91
CA PHE A 70 -20.37 20.96 -26.38
C PHE A 70 -21.35 20.42 -25.34
N GLY A 71 -22.52 19.95 -25.77
CA GLY A 71 -23.43 19.25 -24.87
C GLY A 71 -22.79 17.97 -24.32
N SER A 72 -22.23 17.10 -25.16
CA SER A 72 -21.31 16.04 -24.72
C SER A 72 -20.42 15.55 -25.84
N ILE A 73 -19.20 15.12 -25.52
CA ILE A 73 -18.24 14.54 -26.48
C ILE A 73 -18.17 13.02 -26.29
N TYR A 74 -18.50 12.30 -27.36
CA TYR A 74 -18.36 10.85 -27.44
C TYR A 74 -17.54 10.48 -28.66
N VAL A 75 -16.40 9.82 -28.44
CA VAL A 75 -15.59 9.28 -29.53
C VAL A 75 -15.95 7.82 -29.72
N SER A 76 -16.36 7.45 -30.94
CA SER A 76 -16.92 6.12 -31.27
C SER A 76 -16.23 5.38 -32.42
N LYS A 77 -15.32 6.03 -33.18
CA LYS A 77 -14.48 5.41 -34.22
C LYS A 77 -13.19 6.21 -34.46
N SER A 78 -12.03 5.75 -33.99
CA SER A 78 -10.68 6.18 -34.43
C SER A 78 -9.59 5.40 -33.68
N ALA A 79 -8.41 5.21 -34.28
CA ALA A 79 -7.22 4.75 -33.57
C ALA A 79 -6.59 5.87 -32.69
N THR A 80 -6.74 7.13 -33.09
CA THR A 80 -6.18 8.29 -32.37
C THR A 80 -7.08 9.53 -32.52
N PHE A 81 -7.40 10.19 -31.41
CA PHE A 81 -8.10 11.48 -31.34
C PHE A 81 -7.22 12.48 -30.62
N ASN A 82 -6.99 13.64 -31.23
CA ASN A 82 -6.16 14.68 -30.62
C ASN A 82 -6.92 16.00 -30.66
N LEU A 83 -7.27 16.58 -29.50
CA LEU A 83 -7.83 17.93 -29.44
C LEU A 83 -6.78 18.87 -28.87
N HIS A 84 -6.37 19.84 -29.67
CA HIS A 84 -5.48 20.93 -29.31
C HIS A 84 -6.33 22.15 -28.99
N THR A 85 -6.11 22.73 -27.83
CA THR A 85 -6.69 24.02 -27.48
C THR A 85 -5.55 25.01 -27.31
N SER A 86 -5.67 26.16 -27.95
CA SER A 86 -4.62 27.16 -27.87
C SER A 86 -4.63 27.84 -26.48
N GLY A 87 -3.53 27.76 -25.74
CA GLY A 87 -3.30 28.57 -24.53
C GLY A 87 -4.46 28.59 -23.51
N ASN A 88 -4.96 29.79 -23.17
CA ASN A 88 -5.96 30.04 -22.11
C ASN A 88 -7.43 29.83 -22.54
N LYS A 89 -7.70 29.10 -23.63
CA LYS A 89 -9.07 28.91 -24.13
C LYS A 89 -9.80 27.82 -23.34
N THR A 90 -11.12 27.97 -23.24
CA THR A 90 -12.00 27.10 -22.46
C THR A 90 -12.85 26.23 -23.38
N VAL A 91 -12.79 24.91 -23.20
CA VAL A 91 -13.72 23.95 -23.78
C VAL A 91 -14.71 23.53 -22.70
N LYS A 92 -15.97 23.94 -22.86
CA LYS A 92 -17.06 23.54 -21.97
C LYS A 92 -17.71 22.28 -22.49
N VAL A 93 -17.85 21.25 -21.65
CA VAL A 93 -18.47 19.98 -22.02
C VAL A 93 -19.35 19.49 -20.88
N ALA A 94 -20.61 19.15 -21.11
CA ALA A 94 -21.42 18.61 -20.02
C ALA A 94 -20.94 17.22 -19.57
N ASN A 95 -20.47 16.38 -20.52
CA ASN A 95 -19.84 15.07 -20.26
C ASN A 95 -18.79 14.72 -21.34
N PHE A 96 -17.66 14.15 -20.92
CA PHE A 96 -16.62 13.64 -21.82
C PHE A 96 -16.38 12.16 -21.55
N ALA A 97 -16.54 11.31 -22.56
CA ALA A 97 -16.23 9.90 -22.43
C ALA A 97 -15.77 9.24 -23.75
N ILE A 98 -14.86 8.28 -23.61
CA ILE A 98 -14.42 7.42 -24.72
C ILE A 98 -15.20 6.10 -24.65
N ALA A 99 -15.71 5.64 -25.79
CA ALA A 99 -16.56 4.45 -25.90
C ALA A 99 -16.01 3.41 -26.90
N VAL A 100 -14.70 3.41 -27.16
CA VAL A 100 -14.05 2.54 -28.17
C VAL A 100 -12.85 1.83 -27.59
N ASP A 101 -12.73 0.55 -27.93
CA ASP A 101 -11.57 -0.27 -27.64
C ASP A 101 -10.32 0.21 -28.39
N ASN A 102 -9.16 0.08 -27.75
CA ASN A 102 -7.83 0.32 -28.31
C ASN A 102 -7.66 1.73 -28.90
N MET A 103 -8.39 2.69 -28.34
CA MET A 103 -8.33 4.08 -28.78
C MET A 103 -7.34 4.87 -27.94
N THR A 104 -6.57 5.75 -28.57
CA THR A 104 -5.81 6.80 -27.87
C THR A 104 -6.47 8.17 -28.07
N ALA A 105 -6.76 8.88 -26.99
CA ALA A 105 -7.19 10.27 -26.99
C ALA A 105 -6.14 11.14 -26.28
N ILE A 106 -5.78 12.27 -26.86
CA ILE A 106 -4.87 13.24 -26.23
C ILE A 106 -5.55 14.61 -26.20
N LEU A 107 -5.63 15.20 -25.02
CA LEU A 107 -6.10 16.57 -24.81
C LEU A 107 -4.88 17.45 -24.53
N ASN A 108 -4.61 18.41 -25.42
CA ASN A 108 -3.45 19.28 -25.35
C ASN A 108 -3.86 20.72 -24.97
N GLY A 109 -3.29 21.20 -23.85
CA GLY A 109 -3.48 22.57 -23.37
C GLY A 109 -4.91 22.93 -22.96
N GLY A 110 -5.10 24.21 -22.63
CA GLY A 110 -6.39 24.84 -22.34
C GLY A 110 -7.07 24.42 -21.04
N VAL A 111 -8.25 25.00 -20.84
CA VAL A 111 -9.14 24.72 -19.71
C VAL A 111 -10.33 23.91 -20.21
N TRP A 112 -10.59 22.77 -19.59
CA TRP A 112 -11.69 21.88 -19.88
C TRP A 112 -12.68 21.93 -18.74
N ASP A 113 -13.77 22.64 -18.95
CA ASP A 113 -14.81 22.82 -17.95
C ASP A 113 -15.88 21.74 -18.14
N ILE A 114 -15.85 20.74 -17.26
CA ILE A 114 -16.77 19.59 -17.31
C ILE A 114 -18.02 19.87 -16.44
N SER A 115 -18.64 21.02 -16.64
CA SER A 115 -19.84 21.45 -15.91
C SER A 115 -21.10 21.08 -16.68
N GLY A 116 -21.73 19.96 -16.32
CA GLY A 116 -23.03 19.56 -16.87
C GLY A 116 -24.17 19.75 -15.86
N THR A 117 -25.26 20.38 -16.26
CA THR A 117 -26.54 20.30 -15.53
C THR A 117 -27.41 19.23 -16.19
N THR A 118 -27.69 18.12 -15.51
CA THR A 118 -28.68 17.14 -16.00
C THR A 118 -30.08 17.73 -15.93
N SER A 119 -30.68 18.03 -17.09
CA SER A 119 -32.13 18.01 -17.26
C SER A 119 -32.50 16.80 -18.11
N GLY A 120 -32.40 15.59 -17.55
CA GLY A 120 -32.76 14.39 -18.29
C GLY A 120 -32.81 13.14 -17.41
N THR A 121 -33.99 12.55 -17.29
CA THR A 121 -34.21 11.25 -16.66
C THR A 121 -33.63 10.16 -17.55
N GLY A 122 -32.36 9.83 -17.36
CA GLY A 122 -31.75 8.68 -17.98
C GLY A 122 -30.24 8.66 -17.82
N ASN A 123 -29.73 7.81 -16.92
CA ASN A 123 -28.43 7.12 -16.92
C ASN A 123 -27.10 7.85 -17.29
N ASN A 124 -27.12 9.13 -17.64
CA ASN A 124 -25.98 10.00 -17.88
C ASN A 124 -25.78 10.83 -16.61
N VAL A 125 -24.66 10.59 -15.92
CA VAL A 125 -24.31 11.33 -14.71
C VAL A 125 -23.63 12.62 -15.14
N ALA A 126 -24.27 13.77 -14.92
CA ALA A 126 -23.74 15.08 -15.25
C ALA A 126 -22.32 15.28 -14.66
N GLY A 127 -21.43 15.89 -15.45
CA GLY A 127 -20.07 16.20 -15.00
C GLY A 127 -19.15 14.97 -14.95
N ALA A 128 -19.42 13.96 -15.77
CA ALA A 128 -18.54 12.79 -15.89
C ALA A 128 -17.37 13.04 -16.85
N PHE A 129 -16.16 12.68 -16.43
CA PHE A 129 -14.94 12.72 -17.23
C PHE A 129 -14.18 11.40 -17.09
N GLY A 130 -13.80 10.77 -18.20
CA GLY A 130 -13.08 9.49 -18.10
C GLY A 130 -12.60 8.88 -19.41
N SER A 131 -11.64 7.96 -19.29
CA SER A 131 -11.09 7.17 -20.40
C SER A 131 -12.01 6.04 -20.87
N CYS A 132 -13.11 5.79 -20.15
CA CYS A 132 -14.10 4.80 -20.51
C CYS A 132 -15.48 5.24 -20.00
N ASN A 133 -16.48 5.13 -20.87
CA ASN A 133 -17.87 5.16 -20.43
C ASN A 133 -18.32 3.74 -20.00
N ARG A 134 -19.55 3.64 -19.52
CA ARG A 134 -20.37 2.46 -19.16
C ARG A 134 -20.40 1.30 -20.20
N TYR A 135 -19.64 1.39 -21.30
CA TYR A 135 -19.68 0.46 -22.43
C TYR A 135 -18.54 -0.58 -22.45
N ALA A 136 -17.85 -0.78 -21.32
CA ALA A 136 -16.87 -1.85 -21.16
C ALA A 136 -15.73 -1.83 -22.20
N THR A 137 -15.07 -0.68 -22.37
CA THR A 137 -13.98 -0.54 -23.35
C THR A 137 -12.69 -1.25 -22.91
N LYS A 138 -11.84 -1.64 -23.86
CA LYS A 138 -10.57 -2.31 -23.60
C LYS A 138 -9.38 -1.58 -24.20
N GLY A 139 -8.27 -1.47 -23.48
CA GLY A 139 -7.02 -0.95 -24.03
C GLY A 139 -7.05 0.53 -24.44
N THR A 140 -7.97 1.33 -23.89
CA THR A 140 -8.13 2.75 -24.23
C THR A 140 -7.15 3.62 -23.42
N LEU A 141 -6.50 4.60 -24.04
CA LEU A 141 -5.69 5.62 -23.38
C LEU A 141 -6.35 7.00 -23.53
N LEU A 142 -6.52 7.73 -22.43
CA LEU A 142 -6.78 9.17 -22.42
C LEU A 142 -5.60 9.89 -21.77
N GLU A 143 -4.92 10.76 -22.51
CA GLU A 143 -3.79 11.54 -22.02
C GLU A 143 -4.12 13.04 -21.96
N LEU A 144 -3.79 13.67 -20.84
CA LEU A 144 -3.83 15.12 -20.64
C LEU A 144 -2.40 15.63 -20.65
N ALA A 145 -2.05 16.42 -21.67
CA ALA A 145 -0.69 16.86 -21.93
C ALA A 145 -0.60 18.37 -22.13
N ASN A 146 0.63 18.88 -22.12
CA ASN A 146 0.97 20.27 -22.41
C ASN A 146 0.19 21.30 -21.56
N GLY A 147 0.11 21.08 -20.25
CA GLY A 147 -0.54 22.02 -19.32
C GLY A 147 -2.06 22.08 -19.42
N CYS A 148 -2.72 21.00 -19.85
CA CYS A 148 -4.17 20.88 -19.87
C CYS A 148 -4.76 20.97 -18.46
N VAL A 149 -5.79 21.78 -18.24
CA VAL A 149 -6.45 21.94 -16.94
C VAL A 149 -7.91 21.51 -17.04
N VAL A 150 -8.31 20.44 -16.35
CA VAL A 150 -9.69 19.95 -16.31
C VAL A 150 -10.34 20.34 -14.98
N THR A 151 -11.47 21.04 -15.04
CA THR A 151 -12.18 21.59 -13.87
C THR A 151 -13.64 21.14 -13.82
N ASN A 152 -14.26 21.34 -12.65
CA ASN A 152 -15.69 21.10 -12.39
C ASN A 152 -16.15 19.66 -12.67
N VAL A 153 -15.24 18.69 -12.66
CA VAL A 153 -15.57 17.28 -12.82
C VAL A 153 -16.28 16.78 -11.55
N THR A 154 -17.48 16.24 -11.70
CA THR A 154 -18.22 15.61 -10.59
C THR A 154 -17.73 14.17 -10.38
N TYR A 155 -17.53 13.44 -11.48
CA TYR A 155 -17.15 12.02 -11.50
C TYR A 155 -15.99 11.76 -12.46
N PHE A 156 -14.82 11.43 -11.93
CA PHE A 156 -13.63 11.07 -12.68
C PHE A 156 -13.47 9.54 -12.73
N ASN A 157 -13.65 8.94 -13.90
CA ASN A 157 -13.71 7.48 -14.06
C ASN A 157 -12.60 6.96 -14.97
N VAL A 158 -11.82 5.99 -14.47
CA VAL A 158 -10.67 5.42 -15.21
C VAL A 158 -10.99 4.05 -15.82
N SER A 159 -11.88 3.27 -15.20
CA SER A 159 -12.24 1.93 -15.71
C SER A 159 -13.64 1.49 -15.28
N ASN A 160 -14.71 2.08 -15.82
CA ASN A 160 -16.09 1.65 -15.59
C ASN A 160 -16.46 0.44 -16.47
N GLY A 161 -16.23 -0.78 -15.96
CA GLY A 161 -16.57 -2.03 -16.65
C GLY A 161 -15.62 -2.45 -17.79
N GLY A 162 -14.56 -1.68 -18.04
CA GLY A 162 -13.55 -1.95 -19.07
C GLY A 162 -12.30 -2.68 -18.57
N ASN A 163 -11.42 -3.10 -19.47
CA ASN A 163 -10.17 -3.80 -19.15
C ASN A 163 -8.95 -3.16 -19.83
N GLY A 164 -7.94 -2.77 -19.06
CA GLY A 164 -6.68 -2.24 -19.60
C GLY A 164 -6.79 -0.78 -20.05
N ASN A 165 -7.72 -0.02 -19.48
CA ASN A 165 -7.86 1.40 -19.80
C ASN A 165 -6.89 2.22 -18.96
N THR A 166 -6.26 3.20 -19.58
CA THR A 166 -5.31 4.12 -18.96
C THR A 166 -5.83 5.55 -19.06
N LEU A 167 -5.73 6.31 -17.97
CA LEU A 167 -5.81 7.75 -17.98
C LEU A 167 -4.49 8.32 -17.50
N ARG A 168 -3.83 9.11 -18.34
CA ARG A 168 -2.55 9.76 -18.03
C ARG A 168 -2.73 11.26 -17.85
N ILE A 169 -2.13 11.81 -16.79
CA ILE A 169 -2.02 13.25 -16.51
C ILE A 169 -0.53 13.60 -16.51
N SER A 170 -0.04 14.24 -17.57
CA SER A 170 1.37 14.54 -17.83
C SER A 170 1.62 16.03 -18.04
N ASP A 171 2.88 16.43 -18.14
CA ASP A 171 3.33 17.77 -18.57
C ASP A 171 2.68 18.93 -17.82
N ASN A 172 2.69 18.85 -16.48
CA ASN A 172 2.06 19.80 -15.57
C ASN A 172 0.54 19.99 -15.75
N SER A 173 -0.15 19.12 -16.50
CA SER A 173 -1.61 19.12 -16.62
C SER A 173 -2.26 18.88 -15.26
N GLN A 174 -3.43 19.48 -15.01
CA GLN A 174 -4.11 19.47 -13.72
C GLN A 174 -5.55 18.97 -13.87
N VAL A 175 -6.00 18.11 -12.95
CA VAL A 175 -7.40 17.70 -12.87
C VAL A 175 -7.96 18.04 -11.49
N TYR A 176 -9.11 18.71 -11.49
CA TYR A 176 -9.89 19.02 -10.29
C TYR A 176 -11.24 18.32 -10.37
N THR A 177 -11.45 17.35 -9.50
CA THR A 177 -12.68 16.55 -9.46
C THR A 177 -13.25 16.47 -8.05
N GLN A 178 -14.56 16.30 -7.94
CA GLN A 178 -15.23 15.99 -6.67
C GLN A 178 -14.95 14.55 -6.26
N ASN A 179 -15.18 13.61 -7.20
CA ASN A 179 -15.01 12.18 -6.95
C ASN A 179 -14.17 11.52 -8.04
N ALA A 180 -13.39 10.52 -7.67
CA ALA A 180 -12.60 9.69 -8.57
C ALA A 180 -12.80 8.20 -8.25
N TYR A 181 -13.22 7.43 -9.24
CA TYR A 181 -13.58 6.02 -9.09
C TYR A 181 -12.89 5.12 -10.12
N PHE A 182 -12.42 3.99 -9.63
CA PHE A 182 -11.95 2.85 -10.41
C PHE A 182 -12.85 1.69 -10.02
N GLU A 183 -13.85 1.39 -10.84
CA GLU A 183 -14.91 0.47 -10.44
C GLU A 183 -15.47 -0.36 -11.58
N ASN A 184 -15.76 -1.63 -11.31
CA ASN A 184 -16.69 -2.38 -12.14
C ASN A 184 -18.12 -2.09 -11.67
N ASN A 185 -18.88 -1.29 -12.41
CA ASN A 185 -20.29 -1.01 -12.09
C ASN A 185 -21.26 -1.81 -12.99
N TYR A 186 -20.75 -2.76 -13.79
CA TYR A 186 -21.58 -3.50 -14.73
C TYR A 186 -22.11 -4.80 -14.11
N VAL A 187 -23.27 -4.68 -13.45
CA VAL A 187 -24.07 -5.80 -12.97
C VAL A 187 -24.64 -6.56 -14.17
N GLY A 188 -24.17 -7.78 -14.42
CA GLY A 188 -24.87 -8.73 -15.31
C GLY A 188 -24.04 -9.41 -16.41
N TYR A 189 -22.75 -9.11 -16.56
CA TYR A 189 -21.89 -9.83 -17.52
C TYR A 189 -20.58 -10.27 -16.86
N GLU A 190 -20.18 -11.49 -17.19
CA GLU A 190 -19.00 -12.22 -16.71
C GLU A 190 -17.67 -11.61 -17.18
N THR A 191 -17.43 -10.32 -16.94
CA THR A 191 -16.10 -9.73 -17.12
C THR A 191 -15.41 -9.67 -15.75
N PRO A 192 -14.49 -10.61 -15.43
CA PRO A 192 -14.07 -10.84 -14.05
C PRO A 192 -13.05 -9.84 -13.48
N ALA A 193 -12.63 -8.82 -14.23
CA ALA A 193 -11.63 -7.87 -13.75
C ALA A 193 -11.70 -6.53 -14.48
N CYS A 194 -11.65 -5.43 -13.72
CA CYS A 194 -11.44 -4.09 -14.26
C CYS A 194 -10.00 -3.68 -14.01
N ASN A 195 -9.15 -3.71 -15.05
CA ASN A 195 -7.75 -3.33 -14.95
C ASN A 195 -7.56 -1.87 -15.38
N GLY A 196 -8.03 -0.92 -14.58
CA GLY A 196 -7.83 0.50 -14.83
C GLY A 196 -6.46 0.98 -14.36
N LEU A 197 -5.80 1.83 -15.13
CA LEU A 197 -4.56 2.52 -14.74
C LEU A 197 -4.78 4.04 -14.77
N LEU A 198 -4.57 4.71 -13.64
CA LEU A 198 -4.31 6.14 -13.62
C LEU A 198 -2.81 6.35 -13.48
N GLU A 199 -2.24 7.17 -14.35
CA GLU A 199 -0.83 7.54 -14.31
C GLU A 199 -0.74 9.07 -14.22
N VAL A 200 -0.28 9.59 -13.08
CA VAL A 200 0.04 11.02 -12.92
C VAL A 200 1.55 11.14 -12.89
N THR A 201 2.11 11.91 -13.81
CA THR A 201 3.56 11.94 -14.06
C THR A 201 4.02 13.31 -14.53
N SER A 202 5.34 13.54 -14.58
CA SER A 202 5.96 14.72 -15.20
C SER A 202 5.36 16.06 -14.74
N GLY A 203 5.21 16.23 -13.41
CA GLY A 203 4.63 17.43 -12.79
C GLY A 203 3.11 17.55 -12.88
N GLY A 204 2.42 16.61 -13.53
CA GLY A 204 0.97 16.53 -13.58
C GLY A 204 0.34 16.48 -12.19
N GLY A 205 -0.92 16.90 -12.08
CA GLY A 205 -1.60 17.01 -10.79
C GLY A 205 -3.05 16.55 -10.76
N LEU A 206 -3.44 15.95 -9.63
CA LEU A 206 -4.81 15.52 -9.35
C LEU A 206 -5.29 16.01 -7.98
N THR A 207 -6.38 16.77 -7.97
CA THR A 207 -7.08 17.19 -6.76
C THR A 207 -8.48 16.55 -6.70
N VAL A 208 -8.77 15.87 -5.60
CA VAL A 208 -10.04 15.20 -5.34
C VAL A 208 -10.65 15.73 -4.05
N SER A 209 -11.79 16.41 -4.15
CA SER A 209 -12.36 17.14 -3.01
C SER A 209 -13.28 16.31 -2.11
N GLU A 210 -13.70 15.10 -2.52
CA GLU A 210 -14.55 14.21 -1.73
C GLU A 210 -14.04 12.77 -1.58
N ARG A 211 -13.97 12.00 -2.69
CA ARG A 211 -13.76 10.55 -2.64
C ARG A 211 -12.78 10.09 -3.72
N PHE A 212 -11.74 9.37 -3.33
CA PHE A 212 -10.77 8.75 -4.24
C PHE A 212 -10.69 7.25 -3.98
N TYR A 213 -11.32 6.43 -4.83
CA TYR A 213 -11.45 4.99 -4.63
C TYR A 213 -10.78 4.18 -5.74
N VAL A 214 -9.73 3.44 -5.39
CA VAL A 214 -9.10 2.46 -6.27
C VAL A 214 -9.72 1.10 -5.98
N GLY A 215 -10.66 0.65 -6.82
CA GLY A 215 -11.50 -0.52 -6.58
C GLY A 215 -12.67 -0.20 -5.65
N ALA A 216 -13.78 0.34 -6.18
CA ALA A 216 -14.89 0.83 -5.36
C ALA A 216 -15.94 -0.23 -4.96
N ASN A 217 -16.09 -1.30 -5.77
CA ASN A 217 -17.17 -2.29 -5.68
C ASN A 217 -16.64 -3.73 -5.76
N SER A 218 -17.42 -4.69 -5.24
CA SER A 218 -17.13 -6.13 -5.36
C SER A 218 -16.84 -6.54 -6.80
N GLY A 219 -15.83 -7.38 -7.01
CA GLY A 219 -15.35 -7.77 -8.34
C GLY A 219 -14.43 -6.75 -9.03
N SER A 220 -14.23 -5.56 -8.45
CA SER A 220 -13.19 -4.63 -8.93
C SER A 220 -11.82 -5.12 -8.47
N SER A 221 -10.98 -5.51 -9.44
CA SER A 221 -9.65 -6.02 -9.14
C SER A 221 -8.58 -5.57 -10.12
N ASN A 222 -7.33 -5.49 -9.66
CA ASN A 222 -6.16 -5.06 -10.43
C ASN A 222 -6.24 -3.63 -10.97
N ASN A 223 -7.01 -2.74 -10.32
CA ASN A 223 -6.92 -1.31 -10.62
C ASN A 223 -5.66 -0.73 -9.98
N THR A 224 -4.99 0.14 -10.71
CA THR A 224 -3.80 0.85 -10.24
C THR A 224 -3.99 2.35 -10.41
N ALA A 225 -3.69 3.11 -9.36
CA ALA A 225 -3.42 4.53 -9.48
C ALA A 225 -1.97 4.78 -9.10
N ARG A 226 -1.22 5.43 -10.00
CA ARG A 226 0.21 5.68 -9.86
C ARG A 226 0.50 7.17 -9.97
N PHE A 227 1.26 7.69 -9.02
CA PHE A 227 1.81 9.04 -8.99
C PHE A 227 3.34 8.93 -9.03
N GLU A 228 3.98 9.47 -10.06
CA GLU A 228 5.43 9.36 -10.24
C GLU A 228 6.07 10.63 -10.83
N ASN A 229 7.41 10.68 -10.86
CA ASN A 229 8.19 11.69 -11.60
C ASN A 229 7.74 13.14 -11.34
N GLY A 230 7.59 13.51 -10.07
CA GLY A 230 7.21 14.87 -9.66
C GLY A 230 5.70 15.15 -9.70
N ALA A 231 4.87 14.11 -9.80
CA ALA A 231 3.42 14.24 -9.70
C ALA A 231 2.98 14.94 -8.42
N LYS A 232 1.89 15.71 -8.52
CA LYS A 232 1.28 16.44 -7.41
C LYS A 232 -0.11 15.91 -7.10
N PHE A 233 -0.46 15.74 -5.83
CA PHE A 233 -1.82 15.30 -5.51
C PHE A 233 -2.37 15.87 -4.20
N ASN A 234 -3.69 16.01 -4.17
CA ASN A 234 -4.45 16.36 -2.98
C ASN A 234 -5.74 15.55 -2.98
N LEU A 235 -5.74 14.42 -2.27
CA LEU A 235 -6.81 13.42 -2.35
C LEU A 235 -7.58 13.35 -1.05
N LYS A 236 -8.90 13.51 -1.10
CA LYS A 236 -9.80 13.26 0.04
C LYS A 236 -10.49 11.91 -0.08
N GLY A 237 -10.74 11.28 1.06
CA GLY A 237 -11.52 10.03 1.14
C GLY A 237 -10.84 8.88 0.41
N VAL A 238 -9.54 8.70 0.62
CA VAL A 238 -8.72 7.70 -0.08
C VAL A 238 -9.08 6.29 0.40
N LYS A 239 -9.48 5.42 -0.52
CA LYS A 239 -9.71 3.98 -0.26
C LYS A 239 -9.12 3.13 -1.37
N VAL A 240 -8.37 2.11 -1.00
CA VAL A 240 -7.82 1.09 -1.90
C VAL A 240 -8.47 -0.24 -1.55
N GLY A 241 -9.43 -0.68 -2.37
CA GLY A 241 -10.23 -1.88 -2.10
C GLY A 241 -11.41 -1.64 -1.17
N ARG A 242 -12.52 -1.10 -1.71
CA ARG A 242 -13.79 -0.89 -1.00
C ARG A 242 -14.80 -1.99 -1.37
N ASN A 243 -15.69 -2.34 -0.43
CA ASN A 243 -16.87 -3.19 -0.66
C ASN A 243 -16.55 -4.55 -1.33
N GLY A 244 -15.50 -5.25 -0.90
CA GLY A 244 -15.12 -6.55 -1.45
C GLY A 244 -14.22 -6.49 -2.70
N ALA A 245 -13.70 -5.32 -3.04
CA ALA A 245 -12.70 -5.16 -4.09
C ALA A 245 -11.32 -5.70 -3.65
N SER A 246 -10.59 -6.31 -4.58
CA SER A 246 -9.37 -7.04 -4.26
C SER A 246 -8.23 -6.74 -5.23
N TRP A 247 -6.98 -6.89 -4.77
CA TRP A 247 -5.79 -6.73 -5.62
C TRP A 247 -5.66 -5.34 -6.29
N ASN A 248 -6.21 -4.29 -5.68
CA ASN A 248 -6.06 -2.93 -6.18
C ASN A 248 -4.84 -2.24 -5.55
N THR A 249 -4.21 -1.34 -6.28
CA THR A 249 -2.94 -0.72 -5.86
C THR A 249 -3.01 0.80 -6.00
N LEU A 250 -2.56 1.51 -4.97
CA LEU A 250 -2.21 2.93 -5.03
C LEU A 250 -0.70 3.06 -4.84
N GLU A 251 0.00 3.62 -5.82
CA GLU A 251 1.45 3.79 -5.85
C GLU A 251 1.78 5.29 -5.86
N ILE A 252 2.65 5.72 -4.95
CA ILE A 252 3.19 7.07 -4.89
C ILE A 252 4.71 6.95 -4.89
N CYS A 253 5.33 7.25 -6.02
CA CYS A 253 6.72 6.92 -6.29
C CYS A 253 7.54 8.12 -6.76
N GLY A 254 8.86 8.02 -6.63
CA GLY A 254 9.82 9.04 -7.05
C GLY A 254 9.55 10.38 -6.38
N SER A 255 10.00 11.49 -6.98
CA SER A 255 9.89 12.83 -6.40
C SER A 255 8.46 13.41 -6.32
N SER A 256 7.43 12.55 -6.33
CA SER A 256 6.03 12.94 -6.19
C SER A 256 5.77 13.54 -4.81
N THR A 257 4.89 14.54 -4.78
CA THR A 257 4.54 15.28 -3.57
C THR A 257 3.03 15.39 -3.45
N GLY A 258 2.47 15.08 -2.28
CA GLY A 258 1.04 15.31 -2.11
C GLY A 258 0.52 15.01 -0.72
N LYS A 259 -0.79 15.18 -0.57
CA LYS A 259 -1.48 14.94 0.70
C LYS A 259 -2.73 14.10 0.57
N PHE A 260 -2.95 13.26 1.58
CA PHE A 260 -4.24 12.66 1.86
C PHE A 260 -4.97 13.51 2.90
N VAL A 261 -6.10 14.08 2.50
CA VAL A 261 -6.92 14.90 3.38
C VAL A 261 -7.69 13.97 4.32
N ASN A 262 -7.30 14.00 5.61
CA ASN A 262 -7.69 13.06 6.65
C ASN A 262 -6.99 11.70 6.50
N ALA A 263 -7.78 10.62 6.41
CA ALA A 263 -7.29 9.25 6.43
C ALA A 263 -7.21 8.62 5.04
N ALA A 264 -6.34 7.62 4.90
CA ALA A 264 -6.39 6.63 3.83
C ALA A 264 -6.73 5.23 4.38
N TYR A 265 -7.41 4.42 3.58
CA TYR A 265 -7.80 3.05 3.93
C TYR A 265 -7.30 2.07 2.87
N VAL A 266 -6.65 0.99 3.28
CA VAL A 266 -6.25 -0.15 2.45
C VAL A 266 -7.06 -1.36 2.90
N GLY A 267 -8.00 -1.81 2.07
CA GLY A 267 -9.05 -2.75 2.45
C GLY A 267 -10.38 -2.07 2.81
N SER A 268 -11.41 -2.88 3.05
CA SER A 268 -12.79 -2.41 3.11
C SER A 268 -13.27 -2.17 4.54
N GLU A 269 -14.07 -1.12 4.70
CA GLU A 269 -14.84 -0.82 5.91
C GLU A 269 -16.12 -1.67 6.04
N ASN A 270 -16.54 -2.35 4.97
CA ASN A 270 -17.82 -3.06 4.86
C ASN A 270 -17.68 -4.50 4.34
N GLY A 271 -16.52 -5.14 4.54
CA GLY A 271 -16.33 -6.58 4.29
C GLY A 271 -15.39 -6.99 3.14
N GLY A 272 -14.90 -8.24 3.25
CA GLY A 272 -14.34 -9.14 2.22
C GLY A 272 -13.16 -8.72 1.32
N SER A 273 -12.51 -7.58 1.53
CA SER A 273 -11.50 -7.07 0.58
C SER A 273 -10.11 -7.62 0.83
N HIS A 274 -9.43 -8.10 -0.21
CA HIS A 274 -8.15 -8.76 -0.04
C HIS A 274 -7.08 -8.39 -1.06
N GLY A 275 -5.82 -8.45 -0.64
CA GLY A 275 -4.67 -8.24 -1.54
C GLY A 275 -4.45 -6.80 -2.01
N ASN A 276 -5.14 -5.81 -1.44
CA ASN A 276 -5.01 -4.40 -1.83
C ASN A 276 -3.74 -3.79 -1.23
N LYS A 277 -3.14 -2.83 -1.95
CA LYS A 277 -1.82 -2.29 -1.60
C LYS A 277 -1.78 -0.77 -1.69
N LEU A 278 -1.18 -0.15 -0.68
CA LEU A 278 -0.64 1.21 -0.78
C LEU A 278 0.89 1.10 -0.78
N ILE A 279 1.54 1.72 -1.76
CA ILE A 279 2.99 1.72 -1.91
C ILE A 279 3.46 3.18 -1.98
N VAL A 280 4.39 3.56 -1.11
CA VAL A 280 5.02 4.88 -1.10
C VAL A 280 6.53 4.68 -1.22
N SER A 281 7.17 5.22 -2.25
CA SER A 281 8.61 5.04 -2.44
C SER A 281 9.33 6.26 -3.02
N ASN A 282 10.37 6.70 -2.31
CA ASN A 282 11.16 7.91 -2.59
C ASN A 282 10.32 9.18 -2.77
N ALA A 283 9.16 9.25 -2.10
CA ALA A 283 8.15 10.29 -2.28
C ALA A 283 7.86 11.07 -1.00
N ASN A 284 7.24 12.24 -1.14
CA ASN A 284 6.84 13.08 -0.02
C ASN A 284 5.31 13.04 0.15
N LEU A 285 4.85 12.34 1.18
CA LEU A 285 3.43 12.19 1.48
C LEU A 285 3.08 12.81 2.84
N GLU A 286 2.11 13.72 2.83
CA GLU A 286 1.43 14.17 4.03
C GLU A 286 0.13 13.38 4.23
N CYS A 287 -0.04 12.71 5.36
CA CYS A 287 -1.28 11.98 5.67
C CYS A 287 -1.44 11.86 7.17
N SER A 288 -2.63 12.14 7.72
CA SER A 288 -2.81 12.07 9.17
C SER A 288 -2.81 10.62 9.68
N ILE A 289 -3.35 9.67 8.92
CA ILE A 289 -3.50 8.27 9.33
C ILE A 289 -3.76 7.33 8.13
N VAL A 290 -3.14 6.14 8.14
CA VAL A 290 -3.39 5.07 7.16
C VAL A 290 -3.90 3.84 7.88
N TYR A 291 -5.14 3.44 7.60
CA TYR A 291 -5.76 2.22 8.12
C TYR A 291 -5.55 1.06 7.15
N VAL A 292 -5.03 -0.07 7.63
CA VAL A 292 -4.92 -1.31 6.86
C VAL A 292 -5.88 -2.34 7.44
N SER A 293 -6.82 -2.83 6.62
CA SER A 293 -7.85 -3.81 6.97
C SER A 293 -8.70 -3.45 8.20
N PRO A 294 -9.51 -2.37 8.11
CA PRO A 294 -10.32 -1.91 9.25
C PRO A 294 -11.45 -2.88 9.65
N THR A 295 -11.68 -3.95 8.89
CA THR A 295 -12.69 -4.99 9.16
C THR A 295 -12.10 -6.38 9.23
N ALA A 296 -12.77 -7.25 9.99
CA ALA A 296 -12.32 -8.62 10.23
C ALA A 296 -12.26 -9.52 9.00
N GLU A 297 -13.05 -9.17 7.99
CA GLU A 297 -13.18 -9.94 6.76
C GLU A 297 -12.15 -9.53 5.70
N SER A 298 -11.33 -8.50 5.96
CA SER A 298 -10.34 -8.01 5.00
C SER A 298 -8.97 -8.62 5.26
N SER A 299 -8.37 -9.28 4.28
CA SER A 299 -7.12 -10.04 4.46
C SER A 299 -6.05 -9.74 3.42
N SER A 300 -4.79 -10.04 3.70
CA SER A 300 -3.68 -9.87 2.75
C SER A 300 -3.51 -8.45 2.18
N ASN A 301 -4.05 -7.42 2.85
CA ASN A 301 -3.86 -6.03 2.45
C ASN A 301 -2.53 -5.52 3.01
N ALA A 302 -1.91 -4.56 2.30
CA ALA A 302 -0.57 -4.14 2.65
C ALA A 302 -0.30 -2.65 2.45
N PHE A 303 0.56 -2.12 3.31
CA PHE A 303 1.12 -0.78 3.19
C PHE A 303 2.65 -0.86 3.20
N TYR A 304 3.27 -0.43 2.11
CA TYR A 304 4.73 -0.45 1.91
C TYR A 304 5.26 0.99 1.83
N ILE A 305 6.33 1.27 2.58
CA ILE A 305 7.08 2.53 2.54
C ILE A 305 8.54 2.20 2.24
N ALA A 306 9.12 2.72 1.16
CA ALA A 306 10.48 2.35 0.75
C ALA A 306 11.35 3.53 0.32
N GLY A 307 12.66 3.48 0.59
CA GLY A 307 13.66 4.43 0.10
C GLY A 307 13.96 5.58 1.06
N ALA A 308 15.24 5.96 1.09
CA ALA A 308 15.82 6.90 2.06
C ALA A 308 15.26 8.33 1.94
N ASP A 309 14.88 8.73 0.74
CA ASP A 309 14.32 10.05 0.46
C ASP A 309 12.82 10.13 0.71
N THR A 310 12.19 9.03 1.13
CA THR A 310 10.78 9.05 1.52
C THR A 310 10.61 9.78 2.83
N SER A 311 9.89 10.90 2.79
CA SER A 311 9.40 11.56 4.00
C SER A 311 7.89 11.37 4.11
N PHE A 312 7.47 10.83 5.25
CA PHE A 312 6.07 10.70 5.62
C PHE A 312 5.80 11.60 6.82
N THR A 313 4.95 12.61 6.64
CA THR A 313 4.56 13.52 7.74
C THR A 313 3.12 13.24 8.14
N ALA A 314 2.92 12.87 9.41
CA ALA A 314 1.60 12.68 9.98
C ALA A 314 1.16 13.90 10.79
N THR A 315 0.19 14.66 10.27
CA THR A 315 -0.46 15.76 10.99
C THR A 315 -1.59 15.19 11.85
N VAL A 316 -1.31 14.85 13.12
CA VAL A 316 -2.33 14.28 14.02
C VAL A 316 -3.20 15.39 14.61
N THR A 317 -4.49 15.43 14.23
CA THR A 317 -5.46 16.41 14.77
C THR A 317 -6.42 15.83 15.82
N ASN A 318 -6.33 14.53 16.17
CA ASN A 318 -7.16 13.95 17.24
C ASN A 318 -6.53 12.75 17.95
N VAL A 319 -6.58 12.76 19.28
CA VAL A 319 -5.73 12.00 20.24
C VAL A 319 -6.17 10.53 20.46
N ALA A 320 -7.10 9.97 19.69
CA ALA A 320 -7.83 8.76 20.13
C ALA A 320 -7.85 7.53 19.20
N ARG A 321 -7.07 7.43 18.11
CA ARG A 321 -7.18 6.26 17.21
C ARG A 321 -5.85 5.67 16.75
N TYR A 322 -5.76 4.35 16.86
CA TYR A 322 -4.70 3.52 16.33
C TYR A 322 -4.69 3.61 14.80
N PRO A 323 -3.57 3.94 14.16
CA PRO A 323 -3.44 4.03 12.71
C PRO A 323 -3.61 2.66 12.07
N PHE A 324 -3.08 1.64 12.73
CA PHE A 324 -3.17 0.27 12.29
C PHE A 324 -4.19 -0.41 13.19
N VAL A 325 -5.27 -0.87 12.58
CA VAL A 325 -6.24 -1.75 13.22
C VAL A 325 -6.39 -2.92 12.26
N TYR A 326 -5.44 -3.86 12.34
CA TYR A 326 -5.49 -5.08 11.55
C TYR A 326 -6.59 -5.96 12.11
N ARG A 327 -7.80 -5.82 11.58
CA ARG A 327 -8.89 -6.67 12.03
C ARG A 327 -8.94 -7.99 11.29
N GLY A 328 -8.35 -8.14 10.11
CA GLY A 328 -8.32 -9.44 9.42
C GLY A 328 -6.92 -10.06 9.36
N SER A 329 -6.77 -11.14 8.58
CA SER A 329 -5.55 -11.97 8.54
C SER A 329 -4.53 -11.56 7.47
N HIS A 330 -3.27 -11.95 7.68
CA HIS A 330 -2.17 -11.85 6.71
C HIS A 330 -1.86 -10.44 6.19
N ASN A 331 -2.27 -9.40 6.92
CA ASN A 331 -1.98 -8.04 6.49
C ASN A 331 -0.53 -7.67 6.80
N THR A 332 0.02 -6.78 5.98
CA THR A 332 1.44 -6.41 6.07
C THR A 332 1.60 -4.90 6.17
N PHE A 333 2.44 -4.45 7.08
CA PHE A 333 3.10 -3.15 6.97
C PHE A 333 4.59 -3.36 6.90
N GLU A 334 5.23 -2.70 5.93
CA GLU A 334 6.66 -2.82 5.72
C GLU A 334 7.29 -1.45 5.46
N MET A 335 8.39 -1.18 6.16
CA MET A 335 9.29 -0.07 5.90
C MET A 335 10.65 -0.61 5.45
N ASP A 336 11.13 -0.12 4.31
CA ASP A 336 12.40 -0.52 3.70
C ASP A 336 13.29 0.71 3.46
N GLY A 337 14.31 0.92 4.30
CA GLY A 337 15.24 2.04 4.17
C GLY A 337 14.62 3.44 4.30
N ALA A 338 13.36 3.55 4.73
CA ALA A 338 12.64 4.81 4.90
C ALA A 338 12.68 5.30 6.36
N THR A 339 12.52 6.61 6.57
CA THR A 339 12.40 7.21 7.92
C THR A 339 10.99 7.75 8.15
N TRP A 340 10.40 7.40 9.29
CA TRP A 340 9.09 7.92 9.70
C TRP A 340 9.08 8.32 11.17
N ASN A 341 8.59 9.54 11.43
CA ASN A 341 8.27 10.03 12.77
C ASN A 341 6.76 9.95 13.00
N TYR A 342 6.37 9.14 13.98
CA TYR A 342 5.00 8.82 14.30
C TYR A 342 4.66 9.13 15.76
N TRP A 343 3.53 9.77 15.99
CA TRP A 343 3.18 10.37 17.29
C TRP A 343 2.20 9.53 18.13
N ASN A 344 1.81 8.32 17.70
CA ASN A 344 0.79 7.53 18.42
C ASN A 344 1.10 6.04 18.51
N THR A 345 0.19 5.24 19.10
CA THR A 345 0.38 3.79 19.27
C THR A 345 0.05 3.03 17.99
N MET A 346 0.87 2.08 17.58
CA MET A 346 0.53 1.07 16.56
C MET A 346 -0.11 -0.15 17.22
N GLN A 347 -1.21 -0.66 16.66
CA GLN A 347 -1.91 -1.82 17.22
C GLN A 347 -2.13 -2.91 16.17
N LEU A 348 -1.87 -4.16 16.54
CA LEU A 348 -2.30 -5.34 15.80
C LEU A 348 -3.57 -5.86 16.50
N ASP A 349 -4.73 -5.60 15.89
CA ASP A 349 -6.06 -5.82 16.48
C ASP A 349 -6.72 -7.14 16.00
N ASP A 350 -8.05 -7.25 16.11
CA ASP A 350 -8.69 -8.39 16.77
C ASP A 350 -9.38 -9.44 15.90
N ALA A 351 -8.95 -9.71 14.67
CA ALA A 351 -9.43 -10.91 14.00
C ALA A 351 -8.45 -11.53 12.99
N ALA A 352 -8.34 -12.85 13.13
CA ALA A 352 -7.63 -13.75 12.23
C ALA A 352 -6.10 -13.58 12.15
N SER A 353 -5.41 -14.72 12.24
CA SER A 353 -4.00 -14.84 12.58
C SER A 353 -3.02 -14.31 11.52
N SER A 354 -1.78 -14.04 11.95
CA SER A 354 -0.59 -13.84 11.11
C SER A 354 -0.41 -12.47 10.40
N ASN A 355 -0.74 -11.36 11.06
CA ASN A 355 -0.34 -10.04 10.54
C ASN A 355 1.16 -9.77 10.77
N THR A 356 1.78 -9.00 9.86
CA THR A 356 3.22 -8.72 9.89
C THR A 356 3.50 -7.21 9.87
N ILE A 357 4.36 -6.77 10.79
CA ILE A 357 5.01 -5.46 10.76
C ILE A 357 6.49 -5.71 10.52
N ARG A 358 7.08 -5.08 9.49
CA ARG A 358 8.46 -5.33 9.09
C ARG A 358 9.23 -4.01 8.89
N PHE A 359 10.42 -3.93 9.46
CA PHE A 359 11.38 -2.86 9.26
C PHE A 359 12.69 -3.46 8.76
N VAL A 360 13.18 -3.03 7.60
CA VAL A 360 14.39 -3.58 6.97
C VAL A 360 15.26 -2.50 6.34
N ASN A 361 16.52 -2.89 6.08
CA ASN A 361 17.54 -2.17 5.32
C ASN A 361 17.73 -0.72 5.79
N GLY A 362 17.87 -0.53 7.10
CA GLY A 362 18.07 0.79 7.69
C GLY A 362 16.79 1.62 7.85
N ALA A 363 15.61 0.99 7.82
CA ALA A 363 14.36 1.67 8.13
C ALA A 363 14.38 2.22 9.56
N ARG A 364 13.86 3.44 9.74
CA ARG A 364 13.79 4.13 11.03
C ARG A 364 12.38 4.53 11.35
N LEU A 365 11.82 4.00 12.43
CA LEU A 365 10.52 4.42 12.94
C LEU A 365 10.68 4.95 14.37
N ASN A 366 10.27 6.20 14.56
CA ASN A 366 10.13 6.80 15.89
C ASN A 366 8.65 6.85 16.25
N VAL A 367 8.26 6.21 17.34
CA VAL A 367 6.89 6.12 17.86
C VAL A 367 6.85 6.81 19.21
N GLU A 368 6.07 7.87 19.36
CA GLU A 368 5.97 8.58 20.65
C GLU A 368 5.29 7.75 21.74
N ASN A 369 4.32 6.91 21.36
CA ASN A 369 3.68 5.93 22.24
C ASN A 369 4.25 4.52 21.97
N GLY A 370 3.43 3.49 21.82
CA GLY A 370 3.91 2.11 21.80
C GLY A 370 3.54 1.30 20.58
N ILE A 371 3.98 0.05 20.58
CA ILE A 371 3.41 -1.01 19.75
C ILE A 371 2.69 -1.99 20.69
N VAL A 372 1.43 -2.28 20.38
CA VAL A 372 0.62 -3.30 21.05
C VAL A 372 0.34 -4.44 20.07
N SER A 373 0.90 -5.61 20.34
CA SER A 373 0.58 -6.85 19.64
C SER A 373 -0.37 -7.68 20.49
N GLY A 374 -1.63 -7.80 20.06
CA GLY A 374 -2.70 -8.50 20.79
C GLY A 374 -3.45 -7.57 21.76
N THR A 375 -4.78 -7.52 21.63
CA THR A 375 -5.68 -6.72 22.48
C THR A 375 -6.68 -7.61 23.21
N ASN A 376 -7.81 -7.07 23.68
CA ASN A 376 -8.64 -7.72 24.69
C ASN A 376 -9.36 -9.00 24.23
N HIS A 377 -9.43 -9.30 22.94
CA HIS A 377 -10.16 -10.48 22.47
C HIS A 377 -9.24 -11.70 22.22
N VAL A 378 -9.89 -12.87 22.18
CA VAL A 378 -9.28 -14.20 22.22
C VAL A 378 -8.67 -14.63 20.87
N ALA A 379 -8.92 -13.87 19.79
CA ALA A 379 -8.65 -14.28 18.41
C ALA A 379 -7.35 -13.71 17.80
N SER A 380 -6.61 -12.84 18.51
CA SER A 380 -5.37 -12.24 17.99
C SER A 380 -4.16 -13.15 18.24
N CYS A 381 -3.98 -14.16 17.37
CA CYS A 381 -2.84 -15.08 17.43
C CYS A 381 -1.87 -14.93 16.24
N GLY A 382 -0.58 -15.19 16.46
CA GLY A 382 0.37 -15.41 15.37
C GLY A 382 0.94 -14.16 14.71
N ASN A 383 0.73 -12.95 15.26
CA ASN A 383 1.28 -11.74 14.66
C ASN A 383 2.82 -11.71 14.79
N ARG A 384 3.45 -10.99 13.86
CA ARG A 384 4.91 -10.89 13.76
C ARG A 384 5.32 -9.43 13.66
N VAL A 385 6.28 -9.02 14.48
CA VAL A 385 7.01 -7.76 14.31
C VAL A 385 8.47 -8.11 14.05
N TYR A 386 9.03 -7.66 12.94
CA TYR A 386 10.42 -7.92 12.58
C TYR A 386 11.16 -6.60 12.40
N VAL A 387 12.25 -6.40 13.14
CA VAL A 387 13.17 -5.26 13.00
C VAL A 387 14.53 -5.80 12.59
N GLY A 388 14.91 -5.59 11.32
CA GLY A 388 16.06 -6.25 10.69
C GLY A 388 17.00 -5.34 9.93
N ASN A 389 18.21 -5.82 9.65
CA ASN A 389 19.18 -5.21 8.72
C ASN A 389 19.50 -3.73 9.01
N GLY A 390 19.98 -3.42 10.22
CA GLY A 390 20.37 -2.07 10.61
C GLY A 390 19.21 -1.10 10.85
N SER A 391 17.98 -1.61 10.96
CA SER A 391 16.81 -0.79 11.23
C SER A 391 16.76 -0.33 12.69
N GLU A 392 16.04 0.75 12.94
CA GLU A 392 15.86 1.33 14.28
C GLU A 392 14.38 1.55 14.56
N LEU A 393 13.92 1.04 15.70
CA LEU A 393 12.57 1.27 16.21
C LEU A 393 12.65 1.89 17.61
N ASN A 394 12.28 3.16 17.69
CA ASN A 394 12.22 3.91 18.95
C ASN A 394 10.77 4.05 19.40
N LEU A 395 10.48 3.72 20.65
CA LEU A 395 9.11 3.64 21.17
C LEU A 395 9.04 3.96 22.67
N LEU A 396 7.84 4.22 23.19
CA LEU A 396 7.56 4.35 24.62
C LEU A 396 7.44 2.98 25.30
N PHE A 397 6.61 2.10 24.75
CA PHE A 397 6.41 0.75 25.29
C PHE A 397 6.13 -0.27 24.19
N LEU A 398 6.61 -1.50 24.39
CA LEU A 398 6.35 -2.64 23.51
C LEU A 398 5.60 -3.70 24.31
N HIS A 399 4.36 -3.98 23.90
CA HIS A 399 3.51 -4.98 24.56
C HIS A 399 3.26 -6.15 23.61
N ILE A 400 3.68 -7.35 24.01
CA ILE A 400 3.51 -8.60 23.25
C ILE A 400 2.57 -9.49 24.05
N SER A 401 1.32 -9.67 23.61
CA SER A 401 0.33 -10.35 24.44
C SER A 401 -0.50 -11.39 23.68
N ARG A 402 -1.26 -12.22 24.41
CA ARG A 402 -2.19 -13.24 23.91
C ARG A 402 -1.53 -14.55 23.49
N CYS A 403 -1.52 -14.91 22.21
CA CYS A 403 -1.11 -16.23 21.70
C CYS A 403 -0.19 -16.07 20.49
N ASP A 404 0.96 -16.75 20.47
CA ASP A 404 1.85 -16.85 19.32
C ASP A 404 2.30 -15.50 18.71
N ASN A 405 2.32 -14.40 19.47
CA ASN A 405 2.83 -13.13 18.97
C ASN A 405 4.35 -13.05 19.18
N ILE A 406 5.10 -12.82 18.11
CA ILE A 406 6.56 -12.83 18.16
C ILE A 406 7.11 -11.50 17.66
N VAL A 407 7.99 -10.91 18.45
CA VAL A 407 8.85 -9.80 18.03
C VAL A 407 10.25 -10.35 17.79
N THR A 408 10.82 -10.04 16.64
CA THR A 408 12.14 -10.48 16.24
C THR A 408 13.02 -9.27 15.93
N VAL A 409 14.19 -9.20 16.55
CA VAL A 409 15.19 -8.15 16.34
C VAL A 409 16.44 -8.79 15.75
N SER A 410 16.82 -8.41 14.53
CA SER A 410 17.95 -9.00 13.80
C SER A 410 18.94 -7.93 13.34
N ASN A 411 20.15 -7.89 13.92
CA ASN A 411 21.18 -6.88 13.57
C ASN A 411 20.62 -5.44 13.56
N SER A 412 19.78 -5.11 14.53
CA SER A 412 18.96 -3.90 14.54
C SER A 412 18.72 -3.41 15.96
N THR A 413 18.14 -2.22 16.09
CA THR A 413 17.90 -1.57 17.38
C THR A 413 16.42 -1.44 17.69
N ILE A 414 16.02 -1.86 18.91
CA ILE A 414 14.78 -1.43 19.55
C ILE A 414 15.13 -0.64 20.81
N SER A 415 14.55 0.55 20.95
CA SER A 415 14.69 1.37 22.15
C SER A 415 13.34 1.79 22.72
N ALA A 416 13.03 1.31 23.93
CA ALA A 416 11.83 1.61 24.67
C ALA A 416 12.13 2.59 25.83
N THR A 417 11.49 3.77 25.84
CA THR A 417 11.68 4.75 26.93
C THR A 417 10.92 4.40 28.22
N ARG A 418 10.08 3.36 28.19
CA ARG A 418 9.48 2.72 29.38
C ARG A 418 9.76 1.23 29.41
N THR A 419 8.80 0.41 28.96
CA THR A 419 8.74 -1.02 29.28
C THR A 419 8.64 -1.85 28.01
N ILE A 420 9.26 -3.02 28.03
CA ILE A 420 9.00 -4.09 27.07
C ILE A 420 8.40 -5.24 27.88
N ASP A 421 7.18 -5.65 27.58
CA ASP A 421 6.54 -6.76 28.29
C ASP A 421 5.91 -7.77 27.32
N SER A 422 6.12 -9.04 27.65
CA SER A 422 5.53 -10.17 26.97
C SER A 422 4.70 -10.98 27.95
N TRP A 423 3.48 -11.31 27.56
CA TRP A 423 2.52 -11.95 28.43
C TRP A 423 1.58 -12.88 27.66
N SER A 424 1.65 -14.19 27.85
CA SER A 424 0.66 -15.11 27.26
C SER A 424 -0.52 -15.33 28.18
N GLY A 425 -1.71 -15.34 27.59
CA GLY A 425 -2.96 -15.53 28.33
C GLY A 425 -4.02 -14.49 27.99
N ILE A 426 -5.17 -14.65 28.63
CA ILE A 426 -6.29 -13.71 28.59
C ILE A 426 -6.36 -13.05 29.96
N ARG A 427 -6.03 -11.75 30.09
CA ARG A 427 -6.36 -11.06 31.35
C ARG A 427 -7.86 -11.18 31.37
N PHE A 428 -8.48 -11.79 32.38
CA PHE A 428 -9.73 -11.34 33.00
C PHE A 428 -10.23 -12.42 33.97
N GLY A 429 -10.78 -11.97 35.10
CA GLY A 429 -11.66 -12.76 35.96
C GLY A 429 -12.99 -13.15 35.30
N ALA A 430 -13.00 -13.38 34.00
CA ALA A 430 -14.09 -14.00 33.26
C ALA A 430 -13.57 -15.37 32.81
N LYS A 431 -14.03 -16.43 33.51
CA LYS A 431 -13.87 -17.82 33.07
C LYS A 431 -14.45 -17.96 31.66
N LEU A 432 -13.62 -17.91 30.63
CA LEU A 432 -14.00 -18.37 29.30
C LEU A 432 -13.89 -19.89 29.34
N ALA A 433 -15.02 -20.55 29.61
CA ALA A 433 -15.12 -21.98 29.88
C ALA A 433 -14.67 -22.92 28.74
N ASN A 434 -14.15 -22.40 27.61
CA ASN A 434 -13.94 -23.16 26.38
C ASN A 434 -12.63 -22.84 25.62
N VAL A 435 -11.66 -22.14 26.21
CA VAL A 435 -10.33 -21.98 25.57
C VAL A 435 -9.41 -23.05 26.16
N ASP A 436 -9.02 -24.02 25.33
CA ASP A 436 -8.06 -25.04 25.69
C ASP A 436 -6.68 -24.39 25.91
N GLU A 437 -6.26 -24.30 27.19
CA GLU A 437 -4.98 -23.71 27.59
C GLU A 437 -3.76 -24.42 26.99
N SER A 438 -3.93 -25.61 26.40
CA SER A 438 -2.86 -26.33 25.70
C SER A 438 -2.51 -25.74 24.33
N ASN A 439 -3.39 -24.91 23.73
CA ASN A 439 -3.20 -24.31 22.41
C ASN A 439 -2.78 -22.83 22.44
N ILE A 440 -2.50 -22.25 23.61
CA ILE A 440 -1.95 -20.90 23.70
C ILE A 440 -0.44 -21.02 23.46
N GLY A 441 -0.01 -20.90 22.20
CA GLY A 441 1.41 -20.85 21.89
C GLY A 441 2.06 -19.58 22.48
N GLY A 442 3.35 -19.68 22.79
CA GLY A 442 4.06 -18.68 23.57
C GLY A 442 4.24 -17.36 22.81
N ASN A 443 3.97 -16.24 23.48
CA ASN A 443 4.43 -14.95 22.98
C ASN A 443 5.92 -14.81 23.26
N GLY A 444 6.66 -14.09 22.43
CA GLY A 444 8.07 -13.94 22.74
C GLY A 444 8.83 -12.88 22.00
N LEU A 445 10.03 -12.64 22.53
CA LEU A 445 11.05 -11.79 21.96
C LEU A 445 12.22 -12.66 21.51
N VAL A 446 12.54 -12.59 20.23
CA VAL A 446 13.71 -13.21 19.61
C VAL A 446 14.73 -12.13 19.31
N ILE A 447 15.92 -12.24 19.90
CA ILE A 447 17.03 -11.32 19.68
C ILE A 447 18.14 -12.06 18.94
N GLN A 448 18.45 -11.62 17.73
CA GLN A 448 19.33 -12.35 16.83
C GLN A 448 20.30 -11.48 16.03
N GLY A 449 21.35 -12.12 15.49
CA GLY A 449 22.38 -11.46 14.68
C GLY A 449 23.65 -11.11 15.45
N ASN A 450 24.60 -10.46 14.78
CA ASN A 450 25.93 -10.12 15.28
C ASN A 450 25.92 -8.93 16.25
N SER A 451 25.00 -7.98 16.07
CA SER A 451 24.93 -6.76 16.88
C SER A 451 23.50 -6.24 17.07
N PRO A 452 22.54 -7.08 17.53
CA PRO A 452 21.24 -6.56 17.93
C PRO A 452 21.37 -5.73 19.22
N SER A 453 20.47 -4.76 19.38
CA SER A 453 20.39 -3.94 20.58
C SER A 453 18.94 -3.71 20.97
N VAL A 454 18.50 -4.35 22.06
CA VAL A 454 17.20 -4.10 22.67
C VAL A 454 17.42 -3.37 23.99
N SER A 455 16.77 -2.23 24.16
CA SER A 455 16.89 -1.41 25.36
C SER A 455 15.54 -0.99 25.94
N ALA A 456 15.41 -1.03 27.26
CA ALA A 456 14.23 -0.54 27.98
C ALA A 456 14.62 0.26 29.23
N VAL A 457 14.19 1.52 29.33
CA VAL A 457 14.58 2.39 30.47
C VAL A 457 14.04 1.88 31.82
N ARG A 458 12.92 1.15 31.84
CA ARG A 458 12.30 0.63 33.08
C ARG A 458 12.47 -0.86 33.28
N GLU A 459 11.73 -1.67 32.55
CA GLU A 459 11.68 -3.11 32.81
C GLU A 459 11.47 -3.88 31.50
N VAL A 460 12.03 -5.08 31.47
CA VAL A 460 11.68 -6.12 30.51
C VAL A 460 11.08 -7.29 31.27
N LYS A 461 9.87 -7.70 30.91
CA LYS A 461 9.10 -8.69 31.68
C LYS A 461 8.52 -9.77 30.79
N PHE A 462 8.75 -11.04 31.13
CA PHE A 462 8.20 -12.21 30.46
C PHE A 462 7.36 -13.02 31.44
N GLU A 463 6.08 -13.17 31.14
CA GLU A 463 5.11 -13.80 32.03
C GLU A 463 4.20 -14.79 31.32
N ASN A 464 3.70 -15.76 32.10
CA ASN A 464 2.65 -16.69 31.73
C ASN A 464 2.93 -17.47 30.43
N ARG A 465 3.98 -18.29 30.39
CA ARG A 465 4.41 -19.06 29.20
C ARG A 465 4.92 -18.22 28.02
N SER A 466 5.34 -16.97 28.28
CA SER A 466 6.06 -16.18 27.29
C SER A 466 7.50 -16.64 27.18
N PHE A 467 8.21 -16.29 26.12
CA PHE A 467 9.61 -16.68 25.97
C PHE A 467 10.53 -15.52 25.61
N LEU A 468 11.77 -15.63 26.10
CA LEU A 468 12.89 -14.83 25.67
C LEU A 468 13.89 -15.76 24.99
N ARG A 469 14.23 -15.46 23.74
CA ARG A 469 15.18 -16.25 22.95
C ARG A 469 16.31 -15.39 22.42
N PHE A 470 17.53 -15.88 22.56
CA PHE A 470 18.71 -15.33 21.91
C PHE A 470 19.16 -16.30 20.80
N GLU A 471 19.28 -15.82 19.55
CA GLU A 471 19.78 -16.61 18.41
C GLU A 471 21.07 -15.98 17.89
N THR A 472 22.21 -16.59 18.22
CA THR A 472 23.52 -16.04 17.86
C THR A 472 24.02 -16.67 16.55
N PRO A 473 24.35 -15.89 15.49
CA PRO A 473 24.79 -16.43 14.21
C PRO A 473 26.24 -16.96 14.25
N GLU A 474 26.64 -17.66 13.17
CA GLU A 474 28.04 -18.06 12.95
C GLU A 474 28.91 -16.82 12.69
N GLY A 475 29.70 -16.43 13.69
CA GLY A 475 30.50 -15.21 13.65
C GLY A 475 30.38 -14.45 14.98
N THR A 476 31.50 -13.90 15.45
CA THR A 476 31.65 -13.36 16.81
C THR A 476 30.55 -12.37 17.20
N TYR A 477 29.67 -12.78 18.13
CA TYR A 477 29.22 -11.87 19.18
C TYR A 477 30.49 -11.29 19.80
N SER A 478 30.80 -10.01 19.55
CA SER A 478 32.01 -9.43 20.11
C SER A 478 31.87 -9.34 21.63
N ASP A 479 32.96 -9.58 22.35
CA ASP A 479 33.06 -9.29 23.78
C ASP A 479 32.55 -7.85 24.03
N GLY A 480 31.53 -7.72 24.88
CA GLY A 480 30.93 -6.42 25.21
C GLY A 480 29.65 -6.03 24.46
N CYS A 481 29.19 -6.79 23.46
CA CYS A 481 27.83 -6.61 22.94
C CYS A 481 26.81 -7.00 24.01
N VAL A 482 25.97 -6.07 24.44
CA VAL A 482 24.85 -6.30 25.36
C VAL A 482 23.55 -6.26 24.55
N PRO A 483 23.06 -7.41 24.06
CA PRO A 483 21.90 -7.44 23.18
C PRO A 483 20.59 -7.08 23.90
N LEU A 484 20.52 -7.22 25.22
CA LEU A 484 19.41 -6.73 26.04
C LEU A 484 19.91 -5.89 27.22
N SER A 485 19.50 -4.62 27.27
CA SER A 485 19.78 -3.70 28.37
C SER A 485 18.48 -3.17 28.96
N ALA A 486 18.31 -3.26 30.28
CA ALA A 486 17.14 -2.69 30.93
C ALA A 486 17.44 -2.26 32.36
N ARG A 487 16.58 -1.44 32.99
CA ARG A 487 16.75 -1.22 34.44
C ARG A 487 16.51 -2.51 35.23
N ALA A 488 15.50 -3.30 34.90
CA ALA A 488 15.27 -4.63 35.49
C ALA A 488 14.80 -5.64 34.44
N VAL A 489 15.07 -6.93 34.68
CA VAL A 489 14.53 -8.03 33.86
C VAL A 489 13.89 -9.08 34.75
N SER A 490 12.68 -9.54 34.41
CA SER A 490 11.96 -10.59 35.13
C SER A 490 11.38 -11.65 34.18
N ILE A 491 11.54 -12.93 34.53
CA ILE A 491 11.00 -14.09 33.80
C ILE A 491 10.21 -14.96 34.79
N SER A 492 8.95 -15.30 34.47
CA SER A 492 8.14 -16.20 35.30
C SER A 492 8.62 -17.66 35.24
N ASP A 493 8.23 -18.47 36.22
CA ASP A 493 8.59 -19.88 36.35
C ASP A 493 8.10 -20.78 35.21
N ASP A 494 7.02 -20.37 34.55
CA ASP A 494 6.43 -21.04 33.39
C ASP A 494 6.88 -20.46 32.03
N SER A 495 7.75 -19.45 32.02
CA SER A 495 8.24 -18.76 30.82
C SER A 495 9.64 -19.25 30.42
N PRO A 496 9.82 -19.90 29.25
CA PRO A 496 11.13 -20.42 28.88
C PRO A 496 12.12 -19.30 28.50
N LEU A 497 13.35 -19.47 28.98
CA LEU A 497 14.53 -18.74 28.53
C LEU A 497 15.35 -19.64 27.60
N GLN A 498 15.57 -19.22 26.37
CA GLN A 498 16.25 -20.02 25.34
C GLN A 498 17.47 -19.29 24.79
N VAL A 499 18.55 -20.03 24.57
CA VAL A 499 19.74 -19.54 23.88
C VAL A 499 20.09 -20.56 22.81
N GLU A 500 19.94 -20.15 21.57
CA GLU A 500 20.31 -20.89 20.37
C GLU A 500 21.57 -20.25 19.79
N CYS A 501 22.57 -21.07 19.48
CA CYS A 501 23.76 -20.62 18.76
C CYS A 501 23.85 -21.44 17.47
N ALA A 502 23.89 -20.75 16.34
CA ALA A 502 24.09 -21.39 15.05
C ALA A 502 25.46 -22.10 15.02
N PHE A 503 25.52 -23.24 14.32
CA PHE A 503 26.75 -24.01 14.08
C PHE A 503 27.91 -23.08 13.71
N GLY A 504 28.83 -22.87 14.65
CA GLY A 504 29.88 -21.88 14.49
C GLY A 504 30.60 -21.66 15.80
N ARG A 505 31.93 -21.73 15.81
CA ARG A 505 32.72 -21.67 17.04
C ARG A 505 32.64 -20.28 17.68
N MET A 506 31.71 -20.04 18.62
CA MET A 506 31.87 -18.91 19.55
C MET A 506 33.23 -19.06 20.23
N SER A 507 34.01 -17.98 20.28
CA SER A 507 35.32 -18.04 20.92
C SER A 507 35.14 -18.36 22.41
N PRO A 508 36.08 -19.09 23.04
CA PRO A 508 36.02 -19.28 24.49
C PRO A 508 36.01 -17.91 25.18
N GLY A 509 35.07 -17.70 26.11
CA GLY A 509 34.83 -16.37 26.66
C GLY A 509 33.56 -16.27 27.51
N LYS A 510 33.30 -15.07 28.02
CA LYS A 510 32.08 -14.70 28.72
C LYS A 510 31.39 -13.58 27.94
N TYR A 511 30.21 -13.87 27.43
CA TYR A 511 29.42 -12.93 26.65
C TYR A 511 28.26 -12.42 27.49
N THR A 512 28.11 -11.11 27.59
CA THR A 512 26.96 -10.51 28.28
C THR A 512 25.74 -10.59 27.38
N LEU A 513 24.69 -11.31 27.82
CA LEU A 513 23.42 -11.33 27.10
C LEU A 513 22.45 -10.27 27.63
N ILE A 514 22.42 -10.11 28.96
CA ILE A 514 21.56 -9.17 29.64
C ILE A 514 22.38 -8.33 30.61
N SER A 515 22.22 -7.02 30.56
CA SER A 515 22.77 -6.09 31.56
C SER A 515 21.66 -5.27 32.18
N THR A 516 21.68 -5.15 33.51
CA THR A 516 20.71 -4.33 34.22
C THR A 516 21.31 -3.45 35.31
N THR A 517 20.56 -2.44 35.74
CA THR A 517 20.98 -1.56 36.85
C THR A 517 20.33 -1.92 38.19
N ALA A 518 19.13 -2.51 38.17
CA ALA A 518 18.36 -2.88 39.36
C ALA A 518 18.33 -4.39 39.64
N GLY A 519 18.66 -5.25 38.67
CA GLY A 519 18.76 -6.70 38.86
C GLY A 519 18.02 -7.54 37.81
N ILE A 520 18.21 -8.86 37.89
CA ILE A 520 17.61 -9.88 37.05
C ILE A 520 16.94 -10.91 37.97
N THR A 521 15.67 -11.19 37.73
CA THR A 521 14.88 -12.19 38.47
C THR A 521 14.53 -13.34 37.54
N ILE A 522 15.21 -14.48 37.70
CA ILE A 522 14.97 -15.72 36.95
C ILE A 522 14.86 -16.88 37.96
N PRO A 523 13.73 -17.61 38.02
CA PRO A 523 13.57 -18.78 38.88
C PRO A 523 14.62 -19.87 38.58
N GLU A 524 15.05 -20.59 39.63
CA GLU A 524 16.08 -21.63 39.52
C GLU A 524 15.72 -22.70 38.48
N GLY A 525 14.47 -23.14 38.43
CA GLY A 525 13.99 -24.14 37.46
C GLY A 525 14.07 -23.67 36.00
N VAL A 526 13.81 -22.39 35.74
CA VAL A 526 13.90 -21.81 34.38
C VAL A 526 15.35 -21.73 33.93
N LEU A 527 16.24 -21.26 34.81
CA LEU A 527 17.66 -21.18 34.52
C LEU A 527 18.30 -22.56 34.34
N ALA A 528 17.88 -23.55 35.13
CA ALA A 528 18.30 -24.95 34.98
C ALA A 528 17.88 -25.53 33.63
N ALA A 529 16.62 -25.36 33.22
CA ALA A 529 16.13 -25.84 31.93
C ALA A 529 16.85 -25.20 30.72
N ALA A 530 17.18 -23.90 30.81
CA ALA A 530 17.98 -23.21 29.80
C ALA A 530 19.39 -23.81 29.70
N ASN A 531 20.02 -24.10 30.84
CA ASN A 531 21.33 -24.77 30.90
C ASN A 531 21.29 -26.21 30.39
N ASP A 532 20.22 -26.95 30.70
CA ASP A 532 20.06 -28.33 30.26
C ASP A 532 19.95 -28.40 28.73
N SER A 533 19.20 -27.46 28.13
CA SER A 533 19.09 -27.29 26.68
C SER A 533 20.46 -27.04 26.02
N LEU A 534 21.35 -26.30 26.68
CA LEU A 534 22.73 -26.09 26.24
C LEU A 534 23.63 -27.33 26.46
N SER A 535 23.30 -28.19 27.43
CA SER A 535 24.15 -29.32 27.87
C SER A 535 23.86 -30.66 27.17
N ALA A 536 22.63 -30.89 26.71
CA ALA A 536 22.14 -32.14 26.12
C ALA A 536 22.82 -32.54 24.79
N GLN A 537 23.81 -31.77 24.35
CA GLN A 537 24.40 -31.79 23.01
C GLN A 537 25.85 -32.32 22.99
N GLY A 538 26.31 -32.93 24.08
CA GLY A 538 27.41 -33.91 24.02
C GLY A 538 28.81 -33.47 24.46
N ASN A 539 28.95 -32.45 25.32
CA ASN A 539 29.95 -32.31 26.40
C ASN A 539 30.03 -30.84 26.85
N THR A 540 29.74 -30.58 28.12
CA THR A 540 29.47 -29.25 28.72
C THR A 540 30.51 -28.18 28.34
N ALA A 541 30.11 -27.28 27.44
CA ALA A 541 31.00 -26.24 26.98
C ALA A 541 30.33 -24.86 26.80
N ALA A 542 29.03 -24.73 27.09
CA ALA A 542 28.33 -23.46 27.29
C ALA A 542 27.40 -23.52 28.52
N ARG A 543 27.35 -22.45 29.33
CA ARG A 543 26.44 -22.33 30.50
C ARG A 543 25.99 -20.88 30.70
N LEU A 544 24.79 -20.69 31.24
CA LEU A 544 24.31 -19.40 31.72
C LEU A 544 24.69 -19.17 33.18
N LEU A 545 25.19 -17.97 33.48
CA LEU A 545 25.61 -17.55 34.81
C LEU A 545 25.00 -16.19 35.14
N LEU A 546 24.53 -16.03 36.37
CA LEU A 546 24.25 -14.72 36.94
C LEU A 546 25.52 -14.17 37.59
N ALA A 547 25.85 -12.92 37.29
CA ALA A 547 27.01 -12.21 37.83
C ALA A 547 26.59 -10.85 38.40
N ASP A 548 27.55 -10.17 39.05
CA ASP A 548 27.38 -8.82 39.63
C ASP A 548 26.14 -8.69 40.54
N GLY A 549 26.02 -9.62 41.50
CA GLY A 549 24.87 -9.65 42.41
C GLY A 549 23.53 -9.88 41.71
N GLY A 550 23.53 -10.55 40.55
CA GLY A 550 22.32 -10.80 39.75
C GLY A 550 21.97 -9.68 38.79
N LYS A 551 22.90 -8.79 38.43
CA LYS A 551 22.67 -7.70 37.47
C LYS A 551 23.07 -8.03 36.04
N THR A 552 23.81 -9.11 35.84
CA THR A 552 24.29 -9.51 34.52
C THR A 552 24.00 -10.99 34.27
N LEU A 553 23.41 -11.31 33.12
CA LEU A 553 23.30 -12.69 32.62
C LEU A 553 24.41 -12.91 31.58
N LEU A 554 25.28 -13.87 31.88
CA LEU A 554 26.44 -14.21 31.05
C LEU A 554 26.23 -15.57 30.39
N LEU A 555 26.57 -15.67 29.11
CA LEU A 555 26.85 -16.93 28.43
C LEU A 555 28.35 -17.22 28.53
N ALA A 556 28.71 -18.26 29.27
CA ALA A 556 30.10 -18.70 29.42
C ALA A 556 30.38 -19.87 28.49
N VAL A 557 31.31 -19.70 27.55
CA VAL A 557 31.71 -20.70 26.55
C VAL A 557 33.16 -21.15 26.80
N SER A 558 33.42 -22.46 26.82
CA SER A 558 34.74 -23.05 27.09
C SER A 558 35.47 -23.50 25.82
N LYS A 559 36.75 -23.87 25.95
CA LYS A 559 37.62 -24.24 24.83
C LYS A 559 37.20 -25.59 24.23
N GLY A 560 37.06 -25.65 22.90
CA GLY A 560 36.67 -26.86 22.17
C GLY A 560 35.17 -26.97 21.85
N THR A 561 34.39 -25.93 22.16
CA THR A 561 32.95 -25.89 21.91
C THR A 561 32.63 -25.76 20.42
N VAL A 562 31.88 -26.71 19.89
CA VAL A 562 31.09 -26.53 18.66
C VAL A 562 29.63 -26.48 19.12
N VAL A 563 29.05 -25.29 19.20
CA VAL A 563 27.61 -25.16 19.44
C VAL A 563 26.92 -25.27 18.08
N SER A 564 26.25 -26.38 17.85
CA SER A 564 25.09 -26.47 16.96
C SER A 564 23.85 -26.22 17.80
N ILE A 565 22.71 -25.76 17.25
CA ILE A 565 21.38 -26.38 17.41
C ILE A 565 20.36 -25.79 16.42
N ARG A 566 19.35 -26.60 16.07
CA ARG A 566 18.18 -26.35 15.21
C ARG A 566 17.29 -25.19 15.62
#